data_AF-A0A087SRJ6-F1
#
_entry.id   AF-A0A087SRJ6-F1
#
_cell.length_a   1.000
_cell.length_b   1.000
_cell.length_c   1.000
_cell.angle_alpha   90.00
_cell.angle_beta   90.00
_cell.angle_gamma   90.00
#
_symmetry.space_group_name_H-M   'P 1'
#
loop_
_entity.id
_entity.type
_entity.pdbx_description
1 polymer ?
#
loop_
_entity_poly.entity_id
_entity_poly.type
_entity_poly.pdbx_seq_one_letter_code
_entity_poly.pdbx_strand_id
1 'polypeptide(L)'
;MTPQERHQVLELSLAQQSATFEALYARHVRAAQLRAFMASLPPSVQARIAELPRAAQAGAVVRLLQQQQASQRAQQKAEHDTGAGMYMG
;
A
#
# COMPACT_ATOMS: atom_id res chain seq x y z
N MET A 1 -8.59 33.20 -29.27
CA MET A 1 -9.04 32.22 -28.26
C MET A 1 -10.52 32.43 -27.95
N THR A 2 -11.35 31.52 -28.43
CA THR A 2 -12.80 31.50 -28.26
C THR A 2 -13.19 31.08 -26.83
N PRO A 3 -14.43 31.37 -26.38
CA PRO A 3 -14.93 30.87 -25.10
C PRO A 3 -14.88 29.34 -24.98
N GLN A 4 -15.17 28.60 -26.06
CA GLN A 4 -15.03 27.14 -26.11
C GLN A 4 -13.61 26.67 -25.84
N GLU A 5 -12.60 27.30 -26.46
CA GLU A 5 -11.20 26.96 -26.26
C GLU A 5 -10.76 27.24 -24.81
N ARG A 6 -11.26 28.32 -24.18
CA ARG A 6 -10.97 28.62 -22.77
C ARG A 6 -11.55 27.56 -21.84
N HIS A 7 -12.78 27.13 -22.10
CA HIS A 7 -13.44 26.10 -21.31
C HIS A 7 -12.70 24.76 -21.39
N GLN A 8 -12.27 24.34 -22.58
CA GLN A 8 -11.48 23.11 -22.74
C GLN A 8 -10.13 23.17 -22.01
N VAL A 9 -9.44 24.32 -22.03
CA VAL A 9 -8.18 24.48 -21.30
C VAL A 9 -8.39 24.42 -19.79
N LEU A 10 -9.49 24.95 -19.27
CA LEU A 10 -9.82 24.87 -17.84
C LEU A 10 -10.11 23.43 -17.41
N GLU A 11 -10.90 22.69 -18.18
CA GLU A 11 -11.20 21.28 -17.92
C GLU A 11 -9.92 20.42 -17.91
N LEU A 12 -9.05 20.61 -18.91
CA LEU A 12 -7.77 19.90 -18.99
C LEU A 12 -6.88 20.24 -17.78
N SER A 13 -6.84 21.51 -17.39
CA SER A 13 -6.06 21.97 -16.24
C SER A 13 -6.60 21.41 -14.93
N LEU A 14 -7.93 21.26 -14.79
CA LEU A 14 -8.57 20.67 -13.63
C LEU A 14 -8.26 19.17 -13.54
N ALA A 15 -8.39 18.45 -14.65
CA ALA A 15 -8.06 17.03 -14.73
C ALA A 15 -6.58 16.75 -14.43
N GLN A 16 -5.68 17.61 -14.89
CA GLN A 16 -4.25 17.47 -14.61
C GLN A 16 -3.94 17.76 -13.13
N GLN A 17 -4.61 18.73 -12.52
CA GLN A 17 -4.48 19.02 -11.09
C GLN A 17 -5.02 17.89 -10.23
N SER A 18 -6.18 17.32 -10.57
CA SER A 18 -6.76 16.19 -9.82
C SER A 18 -5.87 14.95 -9.91
N ALA A 19 -5.36 14.61 -11.08
CA ALA A 19 -4.42 13.50 -11.26
C ALA A 19 -3.13 13.69 -10.44
N THR A 20 -2.61 14.93 -10.40
CA THR A 20 -1.42 15.24 -9.59
C THR A 20 -1.72 15.10 -8.10
N PHE A 21 -2.87 15.59 -7.64
CA PHE A 21 -3.30 15.46 -6.25
C PHE A 21 -3.49 13.99 -5.85
N GLU A 22 -4.16 13.19 -6.67
CA GLU A 22 -4.37 11.76 -6.41
C GLU A 22 -3.04 11.01 -6.29
N ALA A 23 -2.07 11.30 -7.17
CA ALA A 23 -0.75 10.69 -7.11
C ALA A 23 0.01 11.06 -5.82
N LEU A 24 -0.06 12.33 -5.41
CA LEU A 24 0.58 12.82 -4.18
C LEU A 24 -0.11 12.25 -2.92
N TYR A 25 -1.43 12.17 -2.94
CA TYR A 25 -2.23 11.59 -1.86
C TYR A 25 -1.93 10.09 -1.73
N ALA A 26 -1.96 9.33 -2.82
CA ALA A 26 -1.62 7.91 -2.83
C ALA A 26 -0.20 7.66 -2.30
N ARG A 27 0.76 8.52 -2.66
CA ARG A 27 2.12 8.47 -2.11
C ARG A 27 2.15 8.71 -0.60
N HIS A 28 1.42 9.70 -0.10
CA HIS A 28 1.33 10.00 1.33
C HIS A 28 0.71 8.85 2.12
N VAL A 29 -0.43 8.33 1.64
CA VAL A 29 -1.12 7.19 2.25
C VAL A 29 -0.19 5.97 2.30
N ARG A 30 0.50 5.65 1.20
CA ARG A 30 1.47 4.54 1.17
C ARG A 30 2.61 4.74 2.17
N ALA A 31 3.16 5.95 2.27
CA ALA A 31 4.21 6.25 3.23
C ALA A 31 3.74 6.10 4.69
N ALA A 32 2.51 6.54 5.00
CA ALA A 32 1.91 6.38 6.31
C ALA A 32 1.68 4.90 6.66
N GLN A 33 1.17 4.10 5.72
CA GLN A 33 0.99 2.66 5.89
C GLN A 33 2.32 1.93 6.15
N LEU A 34 3.37 2.24 5.39
CA LEU A 34 4.69 1.66 5.61
C LEU A 34 5.27 2.02 6.98
N ARG A 35 5.08 3.26 7.43
CA ARG A 35 5.51 3.69 8.77
C ARG A 35 4.75 2.94 9.87
N ALA A 36 3.43 2.82 9.73
CA ALA A 36 2.61 2.06 10.68
C ALA A 36 3.03 0.58 10.72
N PHE A 37 3.28 -0.02 9.56
CA PHE A 37 3.79 -1.38 9.46
C PHE A 37 5.13 -1.52 10.17
N MET A 38 6.11 -0.65 9.89
CA MET A 38 7.40 -0.69 10.59
C MET A 38 7.25 -0.56 12.10
N ALA A 39 6.35 0.30 12.58
CA ALA A 39 6.08 0.46 14.02
C ALA A 39 5.45 -0.78 14.65
N SER A 40 4.69 -1.58 13.88
CA SER A 40 4.11 -2.84 14.34
C SER A 40 5.10 -4.00 14.40
N LEU A 41 6.29 -3.87 13.80
CA LEU A 41 7.30 -4.92 13.81
C LEU A 41 7.99 -5.03 15.17
N PRO A 42 8.44 -6.23 15.58
CA PRO A 42 9.27 -6.37 16.77
C PRO A 42 10.54 -5.51 16.68
N PRO A 43 11.04 -4.95 17.80
CA PRO A 43 12.25 -4.12 17.81
C PRO A 43 13.48 -4.83 17.21
N SER A 44 13.59 -6.15 17.39
CA SER A 44 14.66 -6.96 16.79
C SER A 44 14.62 -6.97 15.27
N VAL A 45 13.43 -7.01 14.67
CA VAL A 45 13.25 -6.96 13.21
C VAL A 45 13.54 -5.54 12.70
N GLN A 46 13.09 -4.51 13.40
CA GLN A 46 13.41 -3.12 13.07
C GLN A 46 14.92 -2.87 13.07
N ALA A 47 15.63 -3.37 14.09
CA ALA A 47 17.08 -3.27 14.19
C ALA A 47 17.79 -3.98 13.03
N ARG A 48 17.34 -5.19 12.65
CA ARG A 48 17.89 -5.93 11.51
C ARG A 48 17.69 -5.19 10.19
N ILE A 49 16.56 -4.52 10.01
CA ILE A 49 16.34 -3.66 8.84
C ILE A 49 17.28 -2.46 8.87
N ALA A 50 17.46 -1.82 10.03
CA ALA A 50 18.35 -0.67 10.19
C ALA A 50 19.83 -0.99 9.90
N GLU A 51 20.26 -2.23 10.14
CA GLU A 51 21.60 -2.73 9.81
C GLU A 51 21.83 -2.93 8.29
N LEU A 52 20.76 -2.99 7.49
CA LEU A 52 20.88 -3.13 6.03
C LEU A 52 21.31 -1.80 5.38
N PRO A 53 22.01 -1.85 4.23
CA PRO A 53 22.26 -0.65 3.42
C PRO A 53 20.95 0.06 3.07
N ARG A 54 20.95 1.40 3.08
CA ARG A 54 19.75 2.22 2.78
C ARG A 54 19.01 1.80 1.50
N ALA A 55 19.74 1.41 0.46
CA ALA A 55 19.17 0.94 -0.81
C ALA A 55 18.38 -0.39 -0.66
N ALA A 56 18.75 -1.24 0.30
CA ALA A 56 18.12 -2.54 0.55
C ALA A 56 16.99 -2.47 1.60
N GLN A 57 16.98 -1.46 2.47
CA GLN A 57 15.99 -1.30 3.54
C GLN A 57 14.55 -1.30 3.00
N ALA A 58 14.28 -0.51 1.95
CA ALA A 58 12.95 -0.44 1.35
C ALA A 58 12.49 -1.79 0.80
N GLY A 59 13.38 -2.53 0.12
CA GLY A 59 13.08 -3.85 -0.41
C GLY A 59 12.78 -4.87 0.70
N ALA A 60 13.53 -4.83 1.80
CA ALA A 60 13.30 -5.71 2.95
C ALA A 60 11.93 -5.46 3.60
N VAL A 61 11.56 -4.20 3.82
CA VAL A 61 10.25 -3.82 4.38
C VAL A 61 9.11 -4.27 3.45
N VAL A 62 9.22 -4.04 2.14
CA VAL A 62 8.19 -4.44 1.17
C VAL A 62 8.04 -5.96 1.13
N ARG A 63 9.14 -6.72 1.13
CA ARG A 63 9.11 -8.18 1.15
C ARG A 63 8.42 -8.72 2.40
N LEU A 64 8.72 -8.13 3.56
CA LEU A 64 8.10 -8.54 4.82
C LEU A 64 6.59 -8.24 4.84
N LEU A 65 6.18 -7.08 4.31
CA LEU A 65 4.77 -6.74 4.17
C LEU A 65 4.03 -7.74 3.27
N GLN A 66 4.63 -8.12 2.13
CA GLN A 66 4.06 -9.13 1.23
C GLN A 66 3.93 -10.50 1.90
N GLN A 67 4.93 -10.92 2.67
CA GLN A 67 4.88 -12.16 3.44
C GLN A 67 3.73 -12.13 4.46
N GLN A 68 3.55 -11.03 5.20
CA GLN A 68 2.47 -10.89 6.17
C GLN A 68 1.09 -10.98 5.49
N GLN A 69 0.91 -10.29 4.36
CA GLN A 69 -0.34 -10.34 3.60
C GLN A 69 -0.62 -11.74 3.06
N ALA A 70 0.40 -12.45 2.56
CA ALA A 70 0.26 -13.82 2.10
C ALA A 70 -0.14 -14.76 3.24
N SER A 71 0.47 -14.61 4.42
CA SER A 71 0.11 -15.38 5.62
C SER A 71 -1.32 -15.13 6.06
N GLN A 72 -1.78 -13.87 6.07
CA GLN A 72 -3.17 -13.54 6.41
C GLN A 72 -4.16 -14.16 5.42
N ARG A 73 -3.88 -14.09 4.11
CA ARG A 73 -4.74 -14.73 3.10
C ARG A 73 -4.78 -16.25 3.25
N ALA A 74 -3.64 -16.87 3.56
CA ALA A 74 -3.58 -18.32 3.78
C ALA A 74 -4.39 -18.74 5.02
N GLN A 75 -4.32 -17.95 6.11
CA GLN A 75 -5.12 -18.17 7.32
C GLN A 75 -6.61 -18.00 7.04
N GLN A 76 -7.02 -16.91 6.38
CA GLN A 76 -8.42 -16.69 6.00
C GLN A 76 -8.96 -17.79 5.10
N LYS A 77 -8.15 -18.28 4.15
CA LYS A 77 -8.52 -19.42 3.30
C LYS A 77 -8.69 -20.70 4.12
N ALA A 78 -7.76 -20.98 5.03
CA ALA A 78 -7.85 -22.16 5.90
C ALA A 78 -9.08 -22.09 6.83
N GLU A 79 -9.38 -20.92 7.39
CA GLU A 79 -10.58 -20.67 8.20
C GLU A 79 -11.87 -20.84 7.38
N HIS A 80 -11.91 -20.32 6.15
CA HIS A 80 -13.04 -20.46 5.25
C HIS A 80 -13.27 -21.92 4.82
N ASP A 81 -12.20 -22.63 4.45
CA ASP A 81 -12.27 -24.04 4.02
C ASP A 81 -12.65 -24.97 5.20
N THR A 82 -12.14 -24.67 6.40
CA THR A 82 -12.49 -25.42 7.63
C THR A 82 -13.92 -25.10 8.08
N GLY A 83 -14.35 -23.83 7.98
CA GLY A 83 -15.72 -23.41 8.24
C GLY A 83 -16.71 -24.09 7.29
N ALA A 84 -16.44 -24.13 5.99
CA ALA A 84 -17.29 -24.79 5.00
C ALA A 84 -17.38 -26.31 5.16
N GLY A 85 -16.31 -26.96 5.65
CA GLY A 85 -16.29 -28.40 5.92
C GLY A 85 -17.06 -28.85 7.16
N MET A 86 -17.34 -27.95 8.12
CA MET A 86 -18.03 -28.30 9.37
C MET A 86 -19.56 -28.19 9.33
N TYR A 87 -20.15 -27.62 8.26
CA TYR A 87 -21.61 -27.54 8.08
C TYR A 87 -22.17 -28.60 7.10
N MET A 88 -21.36 -29.56 6.65
CA MET A 88 -21.75 -30.67 5.77
C MET A 88 -21.40 -32.02 6.43
N GLY A 89 -21.90 -32.22 7.65
CA GLY A 89 -21.81 -33.48 8.40
C GLY A 89 -23.14 -33.79 9.08
#